data_AF-A0A7L9BTL7-F1
#
_entry.id   AF-A0A7L9BTL7-F1
#
_cell.length_a   1.000
_cell.length_b   1.000
_cell.length_c   1.000
_cell.angle_alpha   90.00
_cell.angle_beta   90.00
_cell.angle_gamma   90.00
#
_symmetry.space_group_name_H-M   'P 1'
#
loop_
_entity.id
_entity.type
_entity.pdbx_description
1 polymer ?
#
loop_
_entity_poly.entity_id
_entity_poly.type
_entity_poly.pdbx_seq_one_letter_code
_entity_poly.pdbx_strand_id
1 'polypeptide(L)' 'MLTRLGGKAVTEEMLRADLDAGAPTNADGTINLVHYAAWLVREMNAQAEGRGGGGGD' A
#
# COMPACT_ATOMS: atom_id res chain seq x y z
N MET A 1 -16.42 -10.96 5.22
CA MET A 1 -16.47 -9.86 6.21
C MET A 1 -15.13 -9.12 6.13
N LEU A 2 -15.04 -8.09 5.30
CA LEU A 2 -13.94 -7.12 5.36
C LEU A 2 -14.34 -6.10 6.42
N THR A 3 -14.08 -6.45 7.67
CA THR A 3 -14.36 -5.58 8.80
C THR A 3 -13.55 -4.31 8.62
N ARG A 4 -14.27 -3.23 8.32
CA ARG A 4 -13.89 -1.82 8.40
C ARG A 4 -12.86 -1.61 9.52
N LEU A 5 -11.58 -1.65 9.16
CA LEU A 5 -10.54 -1.00 9.95
C LEU A 5 -10.86 0.50 9.86
N GLY A 6 -10.96 1.19 11.00
CA GLY A 6 -11.56 2.52 11.17
C GLY A 6 -10.86 3.71 10.48
N GLY A 7 -10.21 3.49 9.33
CA GLY A 7 -9.71 4.51 8.42
C GLY A 7 -10.45 4.44 7.07
N LYS A 8 -10.25 5.46 6.24
CA LYS A 8 -10.80 5.65 4.88
C LYS A 8 -11.09 4.32 4.16
N ALA A 9 -12.30 4.21 3.57
CA ALA A 9 -12.73 3.02 2.86
C ALA A 9 -11.70 2.61 1.79
N VAL A 10 -11.21 1.38 1.91
CA VAL A 10 -10.38 0.75 0.88
C VAL A 10 -11.29 0.38 -0.27
N THR A 11 -10.98 0.89 -1.46
CA THR A 11 -11.72 0.60 -2.70
C THR A 11 -11.02 -0.47 -3.51
N GLU A 12 -11.74 -1.12 -4.43
CA GLU A 12 -11.16 -2.13 -5.32
C GLU A 12 -10.08 -1.52 -6.23
N GLU A 13 -10.32 -0.33 -6.76
CA GLU A 13 -9.34 0.39 -7.57
C GLU A 13 -8.02 0.63 -6.82
N MET A 14 -8.07 0.99 -5.54
CA MET A 14 -6.87 1.15 -4.72
C MET A 14 -6.11 -0.17 -4.59
N LEU A 15 -6.82 -1.27 -4.29
CA LEU A 15 -6.19 -2.58 -4.18
C LEU A 15 -5.56 -3.01 -5.50
N ARG A 16 -6.21 -2.80 -6.64
CA ARG A 16 -5.66 -3.12 -7.97
C ARG A 16 -4.38 -2.32 -8.25
N ALA A 17 -4.39 -1.02 -7.96
CA ALA A 17 -3.20 -0.19 -8.12
C ALA A 17 -2.02 -0.67 -7.26
N ASP A 18 -2.29 -1.08 -6.01
CA ASP A 18 -1.27 -1.62 -5.12
C ASP A 18 -0.73 -2.97 -5.64
N LEU A 19 -1.59 -3.81 -6.20
CA LEU A 19 -1.20 -5.08 -6.82
C LEU A 19 -0.31 -4.85 -8.05
N ASP A 20 -0.66 -3.90 -8.92
CA ASP A 20 0.16 -3.51 -10.07
C ASP A 20 1.51 -2.91 -9.63
N ALA A 21 1.54 -2.23 -8.48
CA ALA A 21 2.77 -1.74 -7.84
C ALA A 21 3.59 -2.86 -7.16
N GLY A 22 3.08 -4.10 -7.12
CA GLY A 22 3.78 -5.27 -6.58
C GLY A 22 3.49 -5.57 -5.11
N ALA A 23 2.30 -5.20 -4.62
CA ALA A 23 1.85 -5.62 -3.30
C ALA A 23 1.78 -7.16 -3.19
N PRO A 24 2.16 -7.74 -2.04
CA PRO A 24 2.24 -9.18 -1.88
C PRO A 24 0.85 -9.83 -1.86
N THR A 25 0.64 -10.81 -2.74
CA THR A 25 -0.53 -11.70 -2.75
C THR A 25 -0.14 -13.13 -2.39
N ASN A 26 -1.05 -13.82 -1.72
CA ASN A 26 -0.95 -15.25 -1.50
C ASN A 26 -1.18 -16.01 -2.84
N ALA A 27 -0.74 -17.26 -2.91
CA ALA A 27 -0.90 -18.10 -4.11
C ALA A 27 -2.37 -18.39 -4.48
N ASP A 28 -3.29 -18.24 -3.53
CA ASP A 28 -4.73 -18.40 -3.72
C ASP A 28 -5.45 -17.10 -4.14
N GLY A 29 -4.70 -16.01 -4.37
CA GLY A 29 -5.23 -14.71 -4.76
C GLY A 29 -5.78 -13.87 -3.59
N THR A 30 -5.67 -14.36 -2.35
CA THR A 30 -6.02 -13.58 -1.16
C THR A 30 -4.85 -12.68 -0.71
N ILE A 31 -5.14 -11.71 0.16
CA ILE A 31 -4.13 -10.81 0.73
C ILE A 31 -3.98 -11.08 2.22
N ASN A 32 -2.74 -11.27 2.66
CA ASN A 32 -2.43 -11.23 4.09
C ASN A 32 -2.31 -9.76 4.55
N LEU A 33 -3.21 -9.34 5.44
CA LEU A 33 -3.29 -7.94 5.89
C LEU A 33 -2.02 -7.43 6.56
N VAL A 34 -1.27 -8.28 7.28
CA VAL A 34 -0.04 -7.86 7.97
C VAL A 34 1.08 -7.60 6.96
N HIS A 35 1.26 -8.51 6.00
CA HIS A 35 2.25 -8.32 4.93
C HIS A 35 1.90 -7.12 4.05
N TYR A 36 0.62 -6.94 3.74
CA TYR A 36 0.17 -5.79 2.97
C TYR A 36 0.36 -4.47 3.72
N ALA A 37 0.04 -4.40 5.02
CA ALA A 37 0.30 -3.21 5.83
C ALA A 37 1.80 -2.88 5.91
N ALA A 38 2.66 -3.90 6.05
CA ALA A 38 4.12 -3.70 6.04
C ALA A 38 4.62 -3.15 4.70
N TRP A 39 4.09 -3.64 3.59
CA TRP A 39 4.37 -3.12 2.25
C TRP A 39 3.90 -1.67 2.09
N LEU A 40 2.68 -1.34 2.54
CA LEU A 40 2.14 0.02 2.47
C LEU A 40 3.02 1.04 3.20
N VAL A 41 3.48 0.73 4.42
CA VAL A 41 4.36 1.62 5.19
C VAL A 41 5.67 1.87 4.43
N ARG A 42 6.23 0.83 3.78
CA ARG A 42 7.44 0.98 2.95
C ARG A 42 7.20 1.92 1.77
N GLU A 43 6.10 1.76 1.05
CA GLU A 43 5.76 2.63 -0.08
C GLU A 43 5.55 4.08 0.35
N MET A 44 4.86 4.31 1.46
CA MET A 44 4.67 5.66 2.01
C MET A 44 5.99 6.34 2.34
N ASN A 45 6.97 5.59 2.85
CA ASN A 45 8.31 6.10 3.12
C ASN A 45 9.09 6.39 1.83
N ALA A 46 9.07 5.49 0.85
CA ALA A 46 9.73 5.70 -0.45
C ALA A 46 9.19 6.93 -1.19
N GLN A 47 7.87 7.16 -1.10
CA GLN A 47 7.20 8.34 -1.66
C GLN A 47 7.61 9.64 -0.94
N ALA A 48 7.81 9.58 0.38
CA ALA A 48 8.26 10.72 1.17
C ALA A 48 9.72 11.07 0.85
N GLU A 49 10.58 10.06 0.69
CA GLU A 49 12.00 10.22 0.31
C GLU A 49 12.15 10.82 -1.10
N GLY A 50 11.34 10.36 -2.05
CA GLY A 50 11.31 10.92 -3.41
C GLY A 50 10.88 12.39 -3.50
N ARG A 51 10.18 12.90 -2.48
CA ARG A 51 9.77 14.32 -2.37
C ARG A 51 10.77 15.22 -1.65
N GLY A 52 11.77 14.65 -0.97
CA GLY A 52 12.77 15.40 -0.18
C GLY A 52 13.98 15.91 -0.98
N GLY A 53 14.09 15.59 -2.27
CA GLY A 53 15.29 15.85 -3.08
C GLY A 53 15.38 17.23 -3.76
N GLY A 54 14.47 18.16 -3.49
CA GLY A 54 14.43 19.48 -4.15
C GLY A 54 14.35 20.62 -3.14
N GLY A 55 15.50 21.12 -2.70
CA GLY A 55 15.59 22.26 -1.80
C GLY A 55 17.04 22.66 -1.60
N GLY A 56 17.64 23.22 -2.63
CA GLY A 56 19.05 23.59 -2.67
C GLY A 56 19.37 24.44 -3.89
N ASP A 57 18.77 25.62 -3.95
CA ASP A 57 19.15 26.75 -4.81
C ASP A 57 18.97 28.08 -4.06
#